data_AF-A0A351EYB2-F1
#
_entry.id   AF-A0A351EYB2-F1
#
_cell.length_a   1.000
_cell.length_b   1.000
_cell.length_c   1.000
_cell.angle_alpha   90.00
_cell.angle_beta   90.00
_cell.angle_gamma   90.00
#
_symmetry.space_group_name_H-M   'P 1'
#
loop_
_entity.id
_entity.type
_entity.pdbx_description
1 polymer ?
#
loop_
_entity_poly.entity_id
_entity_poly.type
_entity_poly.pdbx_seq_one_letter_code
_entity_poly.pdbx_strand_id
1 'polypeptide(L)' 'MPVKTPCLVVDADAFAFNVDAMARVLPGLRLRPHVKAFKCTELAKRLAGNGHTGFTCATLA' A
#
# COMPACT_ATOMS: atom_id res chain seq x y z
N MET A 1 18.49 -16.82 -7.11
CA MET A 1 17.75 -17.64 -8.09
C MET A 1 16.79 -16.70 -8.81
N PRO A 2 16.76 -16.64 -10.14
CA PRO A 2 15.88 -15.72 -10.86
C PRO A 2 14.41 -16.06 -10.58
N VAL A 3 13.58 -15.03 -10.47
CA VAL A 3 12.13 -15.18 -10.26
C VAL A 3 11.53 -15.85 -11.49
N LYS A 4 10.70 -16.89 -11.30
CA LYS A 4 10.05 -17.59 -12.42
C LYS A 4 8.93 -16.71 -12.99
N THR A 5 8.90 -16.57 -14.31
CA THR A 5 7.89 -15.74 -15.02
C THR A 5 6.69 -16.57 -15.50
N PRO A 6 5.47 -15.98 -15.52
CA PRO A 6 5.17 -14.58 -15.21
C PRO A 6 5.13 -14.31 -13.70
N CYS A 7 5.70 -13.19 -13.30
CA CYS A 7 5.72 -12.75 -11.90
C CYS A 7 5.44 -11.25 -11.83
N LEU A 8 4.49 -10.87 -10.98
CA LEU A 8 4.30 -9.48 -10.59
C LEU A 8 5.26 -9.17 -9.44
N VAL A 9 6.16 -8.22 -9.66
CA VAL A 9 7.13 -7.77 -8.68
C VAL A 9 6.82 -6.32 -8.32
N VAL A 10 6.93 -6.01 -7.02
CA VAL A 10 6.82 -4.65 -6.50
C VAL A 10 8.20 -4.24 -5.99
N ASP A 11 8.68 -3.09 -6.46
CA ASP A 11 9.87 -2.45 -5.92
C ASP A 11 9.55 -1.89 -4.52
N ALA A 12 10.27 -2.38 -3.51
CA ALA A 12 10.03 -2.04 -2.12
C ALA A 12 10.41 -0.59 -1.79
N ASP A 13 11.48 -0.07 -2.39
CA ASP A 13 11.99 1.27 -2.11
C ASP A 13 11.10 2.31 -2.79
N ALA A 14 10.70 2.07 -4.04
CA ALA A 14 9.73 2.91 -4.73
C ALA A 14 8.37 2.90 -4.01
N PHE A 15 7.95 1.74 -3.48
CA PHE A 15 6.74 1.66 -2.66
C PHE A 15 6.85 2.53 -1.41
N ALA A 16 7.93 2.40 -0.64
CA ALA A 16 8.14 3.19 0.58
C ALA A 16 8.15 4.69 0.29
N PHE A 17 8.85 5.12 -0.76
CA PHE A 17 8.86 6.52 -1.20
C PHE A 17 7.47 7.06 -1.50
N ASN A 18 6.64 6.29 -2.22
CA ASN A 18 5.29 6.69 -2.57
C ASN A 18 4.37 6.80 -1.35
N VAL A 19 4.52 5.89 -0.39
CA VAL A 19 3.78 5.94 0.88
C VAL A 19 4.12 7.21 1.64
N ASP A 20 5.41 7.51 1.83
CA ASP A 20 5.85 8.69 2.55
C ASP A 20 5.45 9.99 1.84
N ALA A 21 5.52 10.01 0.50
CA ALA A 21 5.07 11.15 -0.28
C ALA A 21 3.58 11.44 -0.04
N MET A 22 2.74 10.42 -0.06
CA MET A 22 1.30 10.58 0.18
C MET A 22 0.98 10.94 1.64
N ALA A 23 1.71 10.38 2.61
CA ALA A 23 1.55 10.72 4.02
C ALA A 23 1.91 12.18 4.31
N ARG A 24 2.89 12.76 3.60
CA ARG A 24 3.22 14.20 3.69
C ARG A 24 2.09 15.08 3.15
N VAL A 25 1.44 14.68 2.05
CA VAL A 25 0.35 15.46 1.43
C VAL A 25 -0.95 15.36 2.23
N LEU A 26 -1.28 14.16 2.73
CA LEU A 26 -2.52 13.87 3.47
C LEU A 26 -2.21 13.12 4.77
N PRO A 27 -1.80 13.83 5.84
CA PRO A 27 -1.33 13.20 7.07
C PRO A 27 -2.45 12.58 7.91
N GLY A 28 -2.08 11.59 8.71
CA GLY A 28 -2.96 10.90 9.65
C GLY A 28 -4.17 10.27 8.95
N LEU A 29 -5.36 10.49 9.51
CA LEU A 29 -6.61 9.90 9.01
C LEU A 29 -7.18 10.59 7.77
N ARG A 30 -6.53 11.65 7.26
CA ARG A 30 -6.97 12.35 6.04
C ARG A 30 -6.81 11.49 4.79
N LEU A 31 -5.83 10.57 4.79
CA LEU A 31 -5.70 9.56 3.76
C LEU A 31 -6.28 8.23 4.25
N ARG A 32 -7.19 7.67 3.44
CA ARG A 32 -7.73 6.32 3.63
C ARG A 32 -7.41 5.45 2.42
N PRO A 33 -6.20 4.86 2.35
CA PRO A 33 -5.73 4.17 1.15
C PRO A 33 -6.74 3.13 0.66
N HIS A 34 -6.93 3.10 -0.66
CA HIS A 34 -7.90 2.22 -1.27
C HIS A 34 -7.28 0.86 -1.62
N VAL A 35 -7.65 -0.18 -0.88
CA VAL A 35 -7.00 -1.50 -0.98
C VAL A 35 -7.30 -2.23 -2.30
N LYS A 36 -8.26 -1.75 -3.11
CA LYS A 36 -8.56 -2.35 -4.42
C LYS A 36 -7.36 -2.36 -5.36
N ALA A 37 -6.42 -1.42 -5.17
CA ALA A 37 -5.25 -1.26 -6.03
C ALA A 37 -4.28 -2.44 -5.93
N PHE A 38 -4.22 -3.12 -4.78
CA PHE A 38 -3.23 -4.15 -4.53
C PHE A 38 -3.78 -5.43 -3.92
N LYS A 39 -4.93 -5.38 -3.23
CA LYS A 39 -5.61 -6.54 -2.60
C LYS A 39 -4.66 -7.49 -1.85
N CYS A 40 -3.68 -6.91 -1.16
CA CYS A 40 -2.59 -7.60 -0.48
C CYS A 40 -2.48 -7.08 0.96
N THR A 41 -2.72 -7.95 1.93
CA THR A 41 -2.72 -7.59 3.35
C THR A 41 -1.35 -7.13 3.85
N GLU A 42 -0.26 -7.66 3.29
CA GLU A 42 1.10 -7.23 3.65
C GLU A 42 1.39 -5.78 3.23
N LEU A 43 0.90 -5.34 2.07
CA LEU A 43 1.01 -3.92 1.68
C LEU A 43 0.13 -3.02 2.56
N ALA A 44 -1.06 -3.49 2.97
CA ALA A 44 -1.90 -2.76 3.92
C ALA A 44 -1.22 -2.61 5.29
N LYS A 45 -0.53 -3.64 5.79
CA LYS A 45 0.24 -3.57 7.04
C LYS A 45 1.35 -2.52 6.97
N ARG A 46 2.06 -2.43 5.84
CA ARG A 46 3.10 -1.41 5.65
C ARG A 46 2.53 0.01 5.67
N LEU A 47 1.37 0.23 5.03
CA LEU A 47 0.65 1.50 5.10
C LEU A 47 0.22 1.82 6.54
N ALA A 48 -0.28 0.83 7.28
CA ALA A 48 -0.66 1.00 8.69
C ALA A 48 0.55 1.34 9.57
N GLY A 49 1.71 0.74 9.32
CA GLY A 49 2.97 1.07 9.99
C GLY A 49 3.43 2.52 9.74
N ASN A 50 3.01 3.13 8.62
CA ASN A 50 3.23 4.54 8.31
C ASN A 50 2.16 5.47 8.91
N GLY A 51 1.19 4.93 9.66
CA GLY A 51 0.13 5.69 10.34
C GLY A 51 -1.22 5.70 9.64
N HIS A 52 -1.37 5.02 8.49
CA HIS A 52 -2.67 4.88 7.81
C HIS A 52 -3.50 3.75 8.42
N THR A 53 -4.30 4.06 9.44
CA THR A 53 -5.13 3.05 10.14
C THR A 53 -6.55 2.91 9.57
N GLY A 54 -6.95 3.79 8.63
CA GLY A 54 -8.22 3.71 7.93
C GLY A 54 -8.07 3.31 6.46
N PHE A 55 -8.89 2.39 5.97
CA PHE A 55 -8.86 1.92 4.58
C PHE A 55 -10.21 2.07 3.88
N THR A 56 -10.18 2.02 2.55
CA THR A 56 -11.37 1.93 1.70
C THR A 56 -11.29 0.70 0.80
N CYS A 57 -12.40 -0.01 0.63
CA CYS A 57 -12.52 -1.18 -0.25
C CYS A 57 -13.66 -0.98 -1.25
N ALA A 58 -13.65 -1.78 -2.33
CA ALA A 58 -14.67 -1.74 -3.37
C ALA A 58 -15.65 -2.92 -3.26
N THR A 59 -15.30 -3.93 -2.48
CA THR A 59 -16.05 -5.19 -2.32
C THR A 59 -16.07 -5.58 -0.84
N LEU A 60 -17.09 -6.34 -0.45
CA LEU A 60 -17.17 -7.00 0.86
C LEU A 60 -16.43 -8.35 0.90
N ALA A 61 -16.16 -8.92 -0.29
CA ALA A 61 -15.42 -10.16 -0.49
C ALA A 61 -13.93 -10.01 -0.20
#